data_AF-A0A963NTX4-F1
#
_entry.id   AF-A0A963NTX4-F1
#
_cell.length_a   1.000
_cell.length_b   1.000
_cell.length_c   1.000
_cell.angle_alpha   90.00
_cell.angle_beta   90.00
_cell.angle_gamma   90.00
#
_symmetry.space_group_name_H-M   'P 1'
#
loop_
_entity.id
_entity.type
_entity.pdbx_description
1 polymer ?
#
loop_
_entity_poly.entity_id
_entity_poly.type
_entity_poly.pdbx_seq_one_letter_code
_entity_poly.pdbx_strand_id
1 'polypeptide(L)'
;MTPGDAQQAAKADALNAAARALRRFAATAAVHATGKPLLQRVIKLPGSRPLVFRIVWPGMALLLDPEDGAVVAESEPGKPDQLKAGFVPGRTLE
;
A
#
# COMPACT_ATOMS: atom_id res chain seq x y z
N MET A 1 16.64 24.68 -36.78
CA MET A 1 15.90 24.22 -35.60
C MET A 1 14.87 25.30 -35.30
N THR A 2 13.60 25.02 -35.51
CA THR A 2 12.54 26.01 -35.29
C THR A 2 12.26 26.13 -33.79
N PRO A 3 11.64 27.23 -33.32
CA PRO A 3 11.20 27.37 -31.94
C PRO A 3 10.30 26.19 -31.48
N GLY A 4 9.51 25.61 -32.39
CA GLY A 4 8.70 24.41 -32.13
C GLY A 4 9.54 23.17 -31.87
N ASP A 5 10.62 22.96 -32.64
CA ASP A 5 11.54 21.83 -32.44
C ASP A 5 12.26 21.92 -31.08
N ALA A 6 12.67 23.14 -30.69
CA ALA A 6 13.31 23.39 -29.40
C ALA A 6 12.36 23.12 -28.22
N GLN A 7 11.09 23.52 -28.34
CA GLN A 7 10.08 23.27 -27.32
C GLN A 7 9.72 21.77 -27.21
N GLN A 8 9.65 21.07 -28.34
CA GLN A 8 9.43 19.63 -28.40
C GLN A 8 10.56 18.86 -27.71
N ALA A 9 11.82 19.22 -28.00
CA ALA A 9 13.00 18.63 -27.40
C ALA A 9 13.04 18.87 -25.87
N ALA A 10 12.79 20.11 -25.42
CA ALA A 10 12.72 20.44 -24.00
C ALA A 10 11.64 19.63 -23.26
N LYS A 11 10.48 19.42 -23.88
CA LYS A 11 9.41 18.58 -23.32
C LYS A 11 9.84 17.12 -23.19
N ALA A 12 10.48 16.56 -24.22
CA ALA A 12 10.98 15.19 -24.19
C ALA A 12 12.02 15.00 -23.08
N ASP A 13 12.93 15.96 -22.92
CA ASP A 13 13.94 15.93 -21.86
C ASP A 13 13.33 16.02 -20.46
N ALA A 14 12.31 16.86 -20.27
CA ALA A 14 11.56 16.96 -19.02
C ALA A 14 10.85 15.63 -18.68
N LEU A 15 10.20 14.99 -19.65
CA LEU A 15 9.55 13.68 -19.46
C LEU A 15 10.58 12.60 -19.11
N ASN A 16 11.72 12.58 -19.80
CA ASN A 16 12.80 11.64 -19.52
C ASN A 16 13.40 11.86 -18.11
N ALA A 17 13.57 13.12 -17.70
CA ALA A 17 14.02 13.47 -16.36
C ALA A 17 13.02 13.01 -15.29
N ALA A 18 11.72 13.26 -15.50
CA ALA A 18 10.66 12.80 -14.61
C ALA A 18 10.62 11.26 -14.50
N ALA A 19 10.74 10.54 -15.61
CA ALA A 19 10.78 9.08 -15.61
C ALA A 19 11.99 8.52 -14.85
N ARG A 20 13.17 9.16 -14.99
CA ARG A 20 14.36 8.80 -14.21
C ARG A 20 14.17 9.05 -12.72
N ALA A 21 13.59 10.20 -12.37
CA ALA A 21 13.30 10.55 -10.98
C ALA A 21 12.32 9.55 -10.36
N LEU A 22 11.24 9.21 -11.06
CA LEU A 22 10.25 8.24 -10.59
C LEU A 22 10.87 6.85 -10.37
N ARG A 23 11.70 6.35 -11.31
CA ARG A 23 12.38 5.05 -11.16
C ARG A 23 13.28 5.01 -9.92
N ARG A 24 14.04 6.08 -9.67
CA ARG A 24 14.90 6.19 -8.49
C ARG A 24 14.07 6.22 -7.20
N PHE A 25 13.02 7.02 -7.18
CA PHE A 25 12.15 7.12 -6.02
C PHE A 25 11.41 5.80 -5.73
N ALA A 26 10.90 5.11 -6.75
CA ALA A 26 10.19 3.84 -6.57
C ALA A 26 11.04 2.77 -5.87
N ALA A 27 12.34 2.69 -6.20
CA ALA A 27 13.27 1.78 -5.53
C ALA A 27 13.44 2.13 -4.03
N THR A 28 13.52 3.41 -3.69
CA THR A 28 13.60 3.90 -2.31
C THR A 28 12.27 3.73 -1.56
N ALA A 29 11.16 4.03 -2.22
CA ALA A 29 9.82 3.93 -1.67
C ALA A 29 9.49 2.49 -1.28
N ALA A 30 9.91 1.48 -2.07
CA ALA A 30 9.69 0.07 -1.71
C ALA A 30 10.29 -0.29 -0.34
N VAL A 31 11.47 0.26 -0.01
CA VAL A 31 12.15 0.03 1.28
C VAL A 31 11.44 0.75 2.43
N HIS A 32 10.99 1.98 2.23
CA HIS A 32 10.33 2.77 3.27
C HIS A 32 8.86 2.38 3.48
N ALA A 33 8.16 2.02 2.40
CA ALA A 33 6.73 1.75 2.42
C ALA A 33 6.40 0.40 3.07
N THR A 34 7.34 -0.54 3.14
CA THR A 34 7.19 -1.79 3.90
C THR A 34 7.61 -1.67 5.36
N GLY A 35 8.30 -0.58 5.75
CA GLY A 35 8.84 -0.41 7.10
C GLY A 35 7.83 0.04 8.15
N LYS A 36 6.73 0.71 7.74
CA LYS A 36 5.67 1.17 8.63
C LYS A 36 4.30 1.09 7.94
N PRO A 37 3.21 0.79 8.66
CA PRO A 37 1.86 0.90 8.10
C PRO A 37 1.57 2.34 7.64
N LEU A 38 0.85 2.46 6.53
CA LEU A 38 0.30 3.72 6.01
C LEU A 38 -0.81 4.27 6.94
N LEU A 39 -1.54 3.35 7.58
CA LEU A 39 -2.55 3.64 8.60
C LEU A 39 -2.51 2.52 9.63
N GLN A 40 -2.68 2.88 10.91
CA GLN A 40 -2.91 1.92 11.98
C GLN A 40 -3.91 2.50 12.98
N ARG A 41 -4.93 1.72 13.36
CA ARG A 41 -5.91 2.08 14.39
C ARG A 41 -6.50 0.84 15.04
N VAL A 42 -6.90 0.94 16.29
CA VAL A 42 -7.72 -0.10 16.94
C VAL A 42 -9.17 0.12 16.55
N ILE A 43 -9.86 -0.95 16.15
CA ILE A 43 -11.28 -0.96 15.82
C ILE A 43 -12.01 -1.99 16.69
N LYS A 44 -13.30 -1.78 16.93
CA LYS A 44 -14.17 -2.76 17.58
C LYS A 44 -15.37 -3.00 16.69
N LEU A 45 -15.50 -4.20 16.15
CA LEU A 45 -16.68 -4.58 15.37
C LEU A 45 -17.78 -5.05 16.34
N PRO A 46 -19.06 -4.86 16.00
CA PRO A 46 -20.15 -5.42 16.79
C PRO A 46 -19.98 -6.94 16.94
N GLY A 47 -20.06 -7.44 18.18
CA GLY A 47 -19.89 -8.86 18.46
C GLY A 47 -18.45 -9.39 18.41
N SER A 48 -17.44 -8.53 18.19
CA SER A 48 -16.03 -8.93 18.21
C SER A 48 -15.27 -8.29 19.38
N ARG A 49 -14.16 -8.93 19.75
CA ARG A 49 -13.10 -8.25 20.53
C ARG A 49 -12.45 -7.12 19.72
N PRO A 50 -11.78 -6.15 20.36
CA PRO A 50 -11.02 -5.12 19.66
C PRO A 50 -9.90 -5.73 18.79
N LEU A 51 -9.71 -5.16 17.60
CA LEU A 51 -8.72 -5.60 16.61
C LEU A 51 -7.88 -4.43 16.15
N VAL A 52 -6.66 -4.70 15.69
CA VAL A 52 -5.81 -3.69 15.05
C VAL A 52 -6.06 -3.72 13.55
N PHE A 53 -6.55 -2.62 13.01
CA PHE A 53 -6.66 -2.39 11.57
C PHE A 53 -5.42 -1.69 11.05
N ARG A 54 -4.80 -2.24 10.00
CA ARG A 54 -3.65 -1.63 9.30
C ARG A 54 -3.93 -1.51 7.82
N ILE A 55 -3.42 -0.43 7.22
CA ILE A 55 -3.18 -0.37 5.77
C ILE A 55 -1.67 -0.39 5.57
N VAL A 56 -1.18 -1.33 4.77
CA VAL A 56 0.24 -1.45 4.42
C VAL A 56 0.42 -1.29 2.92
N TRP A 57 1.63 -0.93 2.47
CA TRP A 57 1.94 -0.90 1.04
C TRP A 57 1.78 -2.30 0.42
N PRO A 58 1.22 -2.44 -0.80
CA PRO A 58 0.77 -1.40 -1.74
C PRO A 58 -0.74 -1.08 -1.65
N GLY A 59 -1.26 -0.85 -0.44
CA GLY A 59 -2.68 -0.60 -0.20
C GLY A 59 -3.47 -1.83 0.23
N MET A 60 -2.82 -2.76 0.94
CA MET A 60 -3.48 -3.92 1.54
C MET A 60 -4.05 -3.57 2.91
N ALA A 61 -5.26 -4.05 3.20
CA ALA A 61 -5.88 -3.99 4.51
C ALA A 61 -5.57 -5.26 5.30
N LEU A 62 -5.18 -5.09 6.57
CA LEU A 62 -4.95 -6.18 7.52
C LEU A 62 -5.79 -5.95 8.77
N LEU A 63 -6.46 -7.01 9.25
CA LEU A 63 -6.98 -7.09 10.61
C LEU A 63 -6.07 -8.01 11.42
N LEU A 64 -5.59 -7.51 12.56
CA LEU A 64 -4.72 -8.24 13.45
C LEU A 64 -5.32 -8.34 14.85
N ASP A 65 -5.05 -9.45 15.50
CA ASP A 65 -5.26 -9.65 16.93
C ASP A 65 -4.29 -8.76 17.73
N PRO A 66 -4.75 -7.92 18.67
CA PRO A 66 -3.85 -7.09 19.48
C PRO A 66 -3.00 -7.90 20.47
N GLU A 67 -3.39 -9.14 20.81
CA GLU A 67 -2.70 -9.96 21.82
C GLU A 67 -1.37 -10.51 21.31
N ASP A 68 -1.39 -11.13 20.12
CA ASP A 68 -0.24 -11.82 19.52
C ASP A 68 0.14 -11.30 18.12
N GLY A 69 -0.64 -10.36 17.56
CA GLY A 69 -0.42 -9.85 16.22
C GLY A 69 -0.85 -10.81 15.10
N ALA A 70 -1.59 -11.88 15.40
CA ALA A 70 -2.06 -12.82 14.38
C ALA A 70 -2.96 -12.13 13.35
N VAL A 71 -2.74 -12.42 12.07
CA VAL A 71 -3.57 -11.89 10.98
C VAL A 71 -4.89 -12.66 10.94
N VAL A 72 -5.99 -11.93 11.15
CA VAL A 72 -7.36 -12.48 11.15
C VAL A 72 -8.05 -12.26 9.81
N ALA A 73 -7.66 -11.22 9.07
CA ALA A 73 -8.07 -11.02 7.68
C ALA A 73 -6.99 -10.24 6.92
N GLU A 74 -6.82 -10.57 5.64
CA GLU A 74 -5.90 -9.90 4.70
C GLU A 74 -6.63 -9.63 3.39
N SER A 75 -6.50 -8.42 2.86
CA SER A 75 -7.07 -8.06 1.55
C SER A 75 -6.08 -8.29 0.40
N GLU A 76 -6.60 -8.29 -0.82
CA GLU A 76 -5.76 -8.21 -2.02
C GLU A 76 -5.02 -6.85 -2.11
N PRO A 77 -3.81 -6.81 -2.72
CA PRO A 77 -3.10 -5.57 -3.02
C PRO A 77 -3.94 -4.54 -3.78
N GLY A 78 -4.07 -3.34 -3.21
CA GLY A 78 -4.80 -2.23 -3.81
C GLY A 78 -6.33 -2.36 -3.77
N LYS A 79 -6.87 -3.41 -3.13
CA LYS A 79 -8.30 -3.67 -3.00
C LYS A 79 -8.66 -3.97 -1.54
N PRO A 80 -8.73 -2.93 -0.68
CA PRO A 80 -8.86 -3.09 0.78
C PRO A 80 -10.16 -3.76 1.23
N ASP A 81 -11.15 -3.85 0.36
CA ASP A 81 -12.47 -4.46 0.56
C ASP A 81 -12.56 -5.92 0.07
N GLN A 82 -11.58 -6.39 -0.69
CA GLN A 82 -11.56 -7.75 -1.22
C GLN A 82 -10.68 -8.66 -0.36
N LEU A 83 -11.27 -9.64 0.32
CA LEU A 83 -10.52 -10.68 1.04
C LEU A 83 -9.60 -11.42 0.05
N LYS A 84 -8.35 -11.62 0.46
CA LYS A 84 -7.35 -12.36 -0.32
C LYS A 84 -7.83 -13.76 -0.66
N ALA A 85 -7.67 -14.15 -1.92
CA ALA A 85 -8.10 -15.46 -2.40
C ALA A 85 -7.38 -16.58 -1.63
N GLY A 86 -8.16 -17.54 -1.13
CA GLY A 86 -7.64 -18.68 -0.36
C GLY A 86 -7.12 -18.32 1.04
N PHE A 87 -7.44 -17.13 1.56
CA PHE A 87 -7.07 -16.76 2.92
C PHE A 87 -7.71 -17.72 3.93
N VAL A 88 -6.88 -18.32 4.80
CA VAL A 88 -7.31 -19.18 5.91
C VAL A 88 -7.10 -18.38 7.20
N PRO A 89 -8.19 -18.00 7.92
CA PRO A 89 -8.06 -17.27 9.16
C PRO A 89 -7.31 -18.08 10.21
N GLY A 90 -6.35 -17.45 10.90
CA GLY A 90 -5.68 -18.07 12.05
C GLY A 90 -6.59 -18.23 13.27
N ARG A 91 -7.69 -17.46 13.34
CA ARG A 91 -8.72 -17.49 14.40
C ARG A 91 -10.07 -16.97 13.87
N THR A 92 -11.13 -17.26 14.62
CA THR A 92 -12.44 -16.63 14.45
C THR A 92 -12.49 -15.23 15.08
N LEU A 93 -13.45 -14.42 14.65
CA LEU A 93 -13.65 -13.03 15.10
C LEU A 93 -14.54 -12.92 16.36
N GLU A 94 -15.14 -14.03 16.79
CA GLU A 94 -16.05 -14.17 17.94
C GLU A 94 -15.32 -14.11 19.28
#